data_AF-A0A2H6GKP8-F1
#
_entry.id   AF-A0A2H6GKP8-F1
#
_cell.length_a   1.000
_cell.length_b   1.000
_cell.length_c   1.000
_cell.angle_alpha   90.00
_cell.angle_beta   90.00
_cell.angle_gamma   90.00
#
_symmetry.space_group_name_H-M   'P 1'
#
loop_
_entity.id
_entity.type
_entity.pdbx_description
1 polymer ?
#
loop_
_entity_poly.entity_id
_entity_poly.type
_entity_poly.pdbx_seq_one_letter_code
_entity_poly.pdbx_strand_id
1 'polypeptide(L)' 'MMNLQDRSEASPIVETGVIRLDLTREEREILVDVLDTFLSDLRMEIANTDRQDFRDILKKRKAVLLKVLERMA' A
#
# COMPACT_ATOMS: atom_id res chain seq x y z
N MET A 1 -38.46 -14.16 -27.97
CA MET A 1 -37.25 -14.89 -27.49
C MET A 1 -36.27 -13.85 -26.99
N MET A 2 -35.70 -14.06 -25.79
CA MET A 2 -35.09 -13.04 -24.92
C MET A 2 -34.21 -12.01 -25.64
N ASN A 3 -34.54 -10.73 -25.44
CA ASN A 3 -33.68 -9.60 -25.77
C ASN A 3 -32.51 -9.57 -24.77
N LEU A 4 -31.31 -9.33 -25.30
CA LEU A 4 -30.05 -9.30 -24.58
C LEU A 4 -29.89 -7.99 -23.78
N GLN A 5 -30.92 -7.61 -23.01
CA GLN A 5 -30.85 -6.58 -21.98
C GLN A 5 -30.43 -7.21 -20.65
N ASP A 6 -29.38 -8.02 -20.64
CA ASP A 6 -28.69 -8.39 -19.40
C ASP A 6 -27.35 -9.08 -19.71
N ARG A 7 -26.29 -8.28 -19.87
CA ARG A 7 -24.94 -8.63 -19.39
C ARG A 7 -24.24 -7.34 -19.01
N SER A 8 -24.49 -6.96 -17.76
CA SER A 8 -23.61 -6.15 -16.92
C SER A 8 -22.12 -6.46 -17.16
N GLU A 9 -21.46 -5.66 -17.98
CA GLU A 9 -19.99 -5.55 -18.01
C GLU A 9 -19.57 -4.08 -17.97
N ALA A 10 -19.95 -3.39 -16.88
CA ALA A 10 -19.11 -2.33 -16.36
C ALA A 10 -18.37 -2.92 -15.16
N SER A 11 -17.23 -3.55 -15.43
CA SER A 11 -16.27 -3.86 -14.37
C SER A 11 -15.94 -2.54 -13.64
N PRO A 12 -15.97 -2.50 -12.30
CA PRO A 12 -15.50 -1.31 -11.59
C PRO A 12 -14.02 -1.18 -11.93
N ILE A 13 -13.72 -0.15 -12.71
CA ILE A 13 -12.39 0.41 -12.89
C ILE A 13 -11.74 0.46 -11.50
N VAL A 14 -10.77 -0.42 -11.27
CA VAL A 14 -9.88 -0.32 -10.12
C VAL A 14 -9.19 1.02 -10.32
N GLU A 15 -9.58 2.04 -9.55
CA GLU A 15 -8.95 3.36 -9.63
C GLU A 15 -7.46 3.19 -9.34
N THR A 16 -6.69 3.12 -10.42
CA THR A 16 -5.23 3.12 -10.41
C THR A 16 -4.79 4.59 -10.45
N GLY A 17 -5.39 5.41 -9.59
CA GLY A 17 -5.23 6.85 -9.57
C GLY A 17 -4.06 7.29 -8.70
N VAL A 18 -3.37 8.34 -9.12
CA VAL A 18 -2.42 9.04 -8.25
C VAL A 18 -3.23 9.87 -7.25
N ILE A 19 -3.01 9.62 -5.96
CA ILE A 19 -3.63 10.40 -4.87
C ILE A 19 -2.65 11.49 -4.45
N ARG A 20 -3.13 12.74 -4.36
CA ARG A 20 -2.38 13.85 -3.78
C ARG A 20 -2.79 14.04 -2.33
N LEU A 21 -1.80 14.11 -1.43
CA LEU A 21 -1.99 14.46 -0.03
C LEU A 21 -1.43 15.86 0.17
N ASP A 22 -2.28 16.82 0.56
CA ASP A 22 -1.82 18.14 0.98
C ASP A 22 -1.57 18.08 2.50
N LEU A 23 -0.30 18.05 2.88
CA LEU A 23 0.16 17.95 4.27
C LEU A 23 0.91 19.22 4.64
N THR A 24 0.74 19.68 5.87
CA THR A 24 1.66 20.62 6.49
C THR A 24 3.04 20.00 6.66
N ARG A 25 4.05 20.84 6.93
CA ARG A 25 5.41 20.36 7.19
C ARG A 25 5.47 19.41 8.39
N GLU A 26 4.78 19.76 9.47
CA GLU A 26 4.72 18.96 10.69
C GLU A 26 4.05 17.60 10.45
N GLU A 27 2.90 17.58 9.77
CA GLU A 27 2.21 16.33 9.42
C GLU A 27 3.07 15.43 8.53
N ARG A 28 3.80 16.00 7.57
CA ARG A 28 4.74 15.23 6.73
C ARG A 28 5.85 14.60 7.58
N GLU A 29 6.44 15.37 8.49
CA GLU A 29 7.54 14.92 9.35
C GLU A 29 7.08 13.79 10.29
N ILE A 30 5.92 13.96 10.93
CA ILE A 30 5.33 12.91 11.78
C ILE A 30 5.00 11.66 10.96
N LEU A 31 4.46 11.82 9.75
CA LEU A 31 4.12 10.67 8.89
C LEU A 31 5.38 9.92 8.44
N VAL A 32 6.45 10.63 8.10
CA VAL A 32 7.76 10.05 7.78
C VAL A 32 8.28 9.22 8.97
N ASP A 33 8.26 9.78 10.19
CA ASP A 33 8.74 9.11 11.39
C ASP A 33 7.95 7.83 11.71
N VAL A 34 6.62 7.89 11.54
CA VAL A 34 5.73 6.72 11.72
C VAL A 34 6.02 5.64 10.69
N LEU A 35 6.20 6.01 9.43
CA LEU A 35 6.53 5.07 8.35
C LEU A 35 7.89 4.41 8.59
N ASP A 36 8.90 5.16 9.00
CA ASP A 36 10.25 4.64 9.28
C ASP A 36 10.27 3.70 10.49
N THR A 37 9.53 4.04 11.54
CA THR A 37 9.37 3.17 12.71
C THR A 37 8.75 1.85 12.30
N PHE A 38 7.63 1.89 11.57
CA PHE A 38 6.95 0.68 11.14
C PHE A 38 7.76 -0.14 10.13
N LEU A 39 8.51 0.51 9.23
CA LEU A 39 9.45 -0.16 8.32
C LEU A 39 10.56 -0.89 9.07
N SER A 40 11.03 -0.32 10.19
CA SER A 40 12.03 -0.95 11.06
C SER A 40 11.47 -2.21 11.73
N ASP A 41 10.25 -2.13 12.26
CA ASP A 41 9.57 -3.28 12.86
C ASP A 41 9.29 -4.39 11.83
N LEU A 42 8.83 -4.03 10.63
CA LEU A 42 8.61 -4.98 9.54
C LEU A 42 9.88 -5.74 9.16
N ARG A 43 11.07 -5.12 9.27
CA ARG A 43 12.34 -5.83 9.00
C ARG A 43 12.58 -6.94 10.01
N MET A 44 12.30 -6.70 11.29
CA MET A 44 12.41 -7.70 12.34
C MET A 44 11.35 -8.79 12.16
N GLU A 45 10.11 -8.43 11.87
CA GLU A 45 9.01 -9.38 11.65
C GLU A 45 9.28 -10.29 10.44
N ILE A 46 9.76 -9.73 9.33
CA ILE A 46 10.16 -10.50 8.15
C ILE A 46 11.26 -11.49 8.50
N ALA A 47 12.26 -11.09 9.29
CA ALA A 47 13.36 -11.97 9.67
C ALA A 47 12.86 -13.16 10.50
N ASN A 48 11.96 -12.90 11.44
CA ASN A 48 11.44 -13.88 12.41
C ASN A 48 10.26 -14.74 11.89
N THR A 49 9.78 -14.50 10.67
CA THR A 49 8.62 -15.21 10.10
C THR A 49 9.02 -16.47 9.34
N ASP A 50 8.81 -17.66 9.89
CA ASP A 50 9.19 -18.92 9.19
C ASP A 50 8.29 -19.24 7.99
N ARG A 51 7.02 -18.86 8.06
CA ARG A 51 6.03 -19.10 7.00
C ARG A 51 6.31 -18.23 5.77
N GLN A 52 6.81 -18.86 4.71
CA GLN A 52 7.23 -18.18 3.48
C GLN A 52 6.11 -17.34 2.83
N ASP A 53 4.89 -17.87 2.76
CA ASP A 53 3.71 -17.17 2.25
C ASP A 53 3.42 -15.87 3.01
N PHE A 54 3.49 -15.93 4.35
CA PHE A 54 3.31 -14.76 5.20
C PHE A 54 4.49 -13.78 5.06
N ARG A 55 5.73 -14.29 4.99
CA ARG A 55 6.93 -13.49 4.78
C ARG A 55 6.86 -12.67 3.49
N ASP A 56 6.30 -13.23 2.41
CA ASP A 56 6.15 -12.53 1.14
C ASP A 56 5.07 -11.43 1.19
N ILE A 57 4.01 -11.63 1.98
CA ILE A 57 3.04 -10.56 2.28
C ILE A 57 3.73 -9.39 3.00
N LEU A 58 4.56 -9.68 4.02
CA LEU A 58 5.29 -8.66 4.76
C LEU A 58 6.29 -7.91 3.86
N LYS A 59 7.02 -8.61 2.99
CA LYS A 59 7.91 -7.98 1.99
C LYS A 59 7.14 -7.07 1.04
N LYS A 60 5.96 -7.49 0.58
CA LYS A 60 5.10 -6.65 -0.29
C LYS A 60 4.67 -5.38 0.43
N ARG A 61 4.24 -5.48 1.69
CA ARG A 61 3.90 -4.30 2.52
C ARG A 61 5.08 -3.35 2.65
N LYS A 62 6.26 -3.87 3.03
CA LYS A 62 7.51 -3.10 3.11
C LYS A 62 7.79 -2.35 1.80
N ALA A 63 7.69 -3.02 0.66
CA ALA A 63 7.95 -2.42 -0.64
C ALA A 63 6.97 -1.28 -0.98
N VAL A 64 5.70 -1.40 -0.61
CA VAL A 64 4.71 -0.32 -0.79
C VAL A 64 5.05 0.88 0.08
N LEU A 65 5.36 0.65 1.36
CA LEU A 65 5.66 1.73 2.31
C LEU A 65 6.94 2.48 1.96
N LEU A 66 7.98 1.78 1.50
CA LEU A 66 9.19 2.42 0.97
C LEU A 66 8.86 3.37 -0.18
N LYS A 67 8.02 2.95 -1.14
CA LYS A 67 7.59 3.81 -2.25
C LYS A 67 6.76 5.02 -1.80
N VAL A 68 6.01 4.88 -0.70
CA VAL A 68 5.26 6.01 -0.12
C VAL A 68 6.24 6.99 0.53
N LEU A 69 7.19 6.48 1.32
CA LEU A 69 8.22 7.28 1.96
C LEU A 69 9.09 8.04 0.96
N GLU A 70 9.49 7.39 -0.14
CA GLU A 70 10.24 8.00 -1.25
C GLU A 70 9.53 9.20 -1.89
N ARG A 71 8.19 9.28 -1.79
CA ARG A 71 7.40 10.41 -2.31
C ARG A 71 7.29 11.57 -1.31
N MET A 72 7.74 11.37 -0.08
CA MET A 72 7.71 12.35 1.02
C MET A 72 9.08 12.94 1.33
N ALA A 73 10.15 12.36 0.76
CA ALA A 73 11.52 12.88 0.76
C ALA A 73 11.63 14.09 -0.18
#